data_AF-A0AAN7W6A3-F1
#
_entry.id   AF-A0AAN7W6A3-F1
#
_cell.length_a   1.000
_cell.length_b   1.000
_cell.length_c   1.000
_cell.angle_alpha   90.00
_cell.angle_beta   90.00
_cell.angle_gamma   90.00
#
_symmetry.space_group_name_H-M   'P 1'
#
loop_
_entity.id
_entity.type
_entity.pdbx_description
1 polymer ?
#
loop_
_entity_poly.entity_id
_entity_poly.type
_entity_poly.pdbx_seq_one_letter_code
_entity_poly.pdbx_strand_id
1 'polypeptide(L)'
;MRDRRNTILSISSSGTTHSARSSLSEQLSFSSPLASPTLPPPVTKENRRRTHFGRTSFLKLLAATLVVLLLFRELLCWTSINVDSPNASLPSQAGVAPTAVLVPDATGHTRWTVSIPSNSSFPLSNEQYSSICHEGEVLREKLARNSRIGRLRDFQRHRGYYAKDWSYLDAAETSSSIPAASNQSNTCSTSLTVALDSDASFGKSLLLLWLSYGLAKHEGRAFFVDDTRWAYGEYRKYFVPPPDQDCTPPPMHHIVPCPHQAKHLLISAATAQWTFGSLFEQEFASGHRAGHSRPIFDMLRTGYQDLFKLVGEDAAYAQARTADLRAAASSRGESVMAMHIRRGDLHPHEHQYSGDYLPLERYAAHAKTLYHSLAANTSASDDAQASVLLASDDPDILQSSSLTHAASPLMIQRVQERIQLATKATLDRTSPVEPFREPGSAYVKHVDENSGWEGGFFSALFYSLGNAQSRTLERLNQLPTLADAVPAEAMRMRELVGRAYLLDLAVLGQSDGVVCAVSSAACRILGVMVGWDAVKDGRWVNVDDGRSWSWDGRGRGIIALCQAFCAPHLYRSSQILGISH
;
A
#
# COMPACT_ATOMS: atom_id res chain seq x y z
N MET A 1 -35.74 -3.21 -30.81
CA MET A 1 -35.83 -3.02 -29.35
C MET A 1 -34.73 -3.88 -28.73
N ARG A 2 -33.68 -3.26 -28.19
CA ARG A 2 -32.49 -3.95 -27.65
C ARG A 2 -32.66 -4.16 -26.15
N ASP A 3 -32.52 -5.42 -25.73
CA ASP A 3 -32.59 -5.87 -24.33
C ASP A 3 -31.54 -5.16 -23.46
N ARG A 4 -32.02 -4.45 -22.43
CA ARG A 4 -31.23 -4.00 -21.27
C ARG A 4 -31.36 -5.08 -20.20
N ARG A 5 -30.32 -5.88 -19.95
CA ARG A 5 -30.25 -6.79 -18.80
C ARG A 5 -29.34 -6.21 -17.74
N ASN A 6 -29.93 -5.78 -16.63
CA ASN A 6 -29.21 -5.43 -15.40
C ASN A 6 -28.66 -6.73 -14.79
N THR A 7 -27.38 -6.76 -14.45
CA THR A 7 -26.69 -7.92 -13.86
C THR A 7 -26.63 -7.75 -12.34
N ILE A 8 -27.16 -8.71 -11.57
CA ILE A 8 -27.26 -8.69 -10.10
C ILE A 8 -26.33 -9.80 -9.56
N LEU A 9 -25.53 -9.50 -8.53
CA LEU A 9 -24.52 -10.42 -7.96
C LEU A 9 -24.97 -10.98 -6.59
N SER A 10 -25.19 -12.30 -6.47
CA SER A 10 -25.50 -13.01 -5.20
C SER A 10 -24.44 -14.03 -4.79
N ILE A 11 -24.29 -14.26 -3.48
CA ILE A 11 -23.94 -15.58 -2.92
C ILE A 11 -24.47 -15.80 -1.49
N SER A 12 -24.74 -17.07 -1.15
CA SER A 12 -25.02 -17.57 0.20
C SER A 12 -23.72 -17.87 0.96
N SER A 13 -23.55 -17.30 2.16
CA SER A 13 -22.35 -17.49 2.99
C SER A 13 -22.73 -17.95 4.40
N SER A 14 -22.05 -18.97 4.90
CA SER A 14 -22.11 -19.47 6.28
C SER A 14 -21.12 -18.68 7.15
N GLY A 15 -21.59 -18.17 8.28
CA GLY A 15 -20.75 -17.56 9.31
C GLY A 15 -21.06 -18.19 10.67
N THR A 16 -20.17 -19.05 11.16
CA THR A 16 -20.17 -19.52 12.55
C THR A 16 -19.34 -18.57 13.41
N THR A 17 -20.00 -17.94 14.38
CA THR A 17 -19.39 -17.08 15.39
C THR A 17 -18.79 -17.92 16.50
N HIS A 18 -17.46 -17.97 16.59
CA HIS A 18 -16.76 -18.33 17.82
C HIS A 18 -15.89 -17.17 18.29
N SER A 19 -16.36 -16.52 19.34
CA SER A 19 -15.65 -15.49 20.08
C SER A 19 -14.55 -16.14 20.93
N ALA A 20 -13.28 -15.81 20.67
CA ALA A 20 -12.19 -16.05 21.60
C ALA A 20 -11.78 -14.71 22.23
N ARG A 21 -12.17 -14.51 23.49
CA ARG A 21 -11.66 -13.47 24.37
C ARG A 21 -10.31 -13.91 24.92
N SER A 22 -9.27 -13.09 24.77
CA SER A 22 -8.08 -13.14 25.63
C SER A 22 -7.78 -11.73 26.15
N SER A 23 -8.25 -11.45 27.36
CA SER A 23 -7.90 -10.27 28.15
C SER A 23 -6.71 -10.61 29.05
N LEU A 24 -5.58 -9.96 28.86
CA LEU A 24 -4.51 -9.88 29.86
C LEU A 24 -4.50 -8.46 30.43
N SER A 25 -5.03 -8.31 31.64
CA SER A 25 -4.90 -7.11 32.45
C SER A 25 -3.79 -7.36 33.48
N GLU A 26 -2.67 -6.67 33.38
CA GLU A 26 -1.75 -6.50 34.50
C GLU A 26 -2.25 -5.36 35.39
N GLN A 27 -2.58 -5.69 36.63
CA GLN A 27 -2.86 -4.71 37.68
C GLN A 27 -1.56 -4.31 38.39
N LEU A 28 -1.34 -3.00 38.43
CA LEU A 28 -0.44 -2.30 39.34
C LEU A 28 -0.83 -2.52 40.81
N SER A 29 0.18 -2.58 41.69
CA SER A 29 0.07 -2.11 43.08
C SER A 29 1.42 -1.64 43.62
N PHE A 30 1.36 -0.47 44.25
CA PHE A 30 2.41 0.34 44.86
C PHE A 30 3.10 -0.31 46.08
N SER A 31 4.35 0.08 46.35
CA SER A 31 4.82 0.58 47.67
C SER A 31 6.27 1.13 47.59
N SER A 32 6.52 2.32 48.13
CA SER A 32 7.84 2.94 48.43
C SER A 32 8.08 2.89 49.97
N PRO A 33 9.09 3.52 50.64
CA PRO A 33 10.29 4.29 50.21
C PRO A 33 11.59 4.13 51.09
N LEU A 34 12.59 5.02 50.86
CA LEU A 34 13.73 5.50 51.72
C LEU A 34 15.05 4.67 51.67
N ALA A 35 16.29 5.20 51.70
CA ALA A 35 16.86 6.51 52.07
C ALA A 35 18.20 6.84 51.33
N SER A 36 18.55 8.14 51.32
CA SER A 36 19.74 8.88 50.82
C SER A 36 21.08 8.53 51.57
N PRO A 37 22.26 9.23 51.43
CA PRO A 37 22.59 10.48 50.71
C PRO A 37 24.05 10.68 50.13
N THR A 38 24.24 11.84 49.45
CA THR A 38 25.36 12.82 49.56
C THR A 38 26.71 12.74 48.78
N LEU A 39 26.96 13.86 48.05
CA LEU A 39 28.15 14.77 48.00
C LEU A 39 29.16 14.71 46.79
N PRO A 40 29.82 15.85 46.44
CA PRO A 40 29.94 16.38 45.08
C PRO A 40 31.43 16.63 44.65
N PRO A 41 31.76 17.40 43.59
CA PRO A 41 33.01 17.27 42.80
C PRO A 41 34.16 18.17 43.28
N PRO A 42 35.33 18.11 42.61
CA PRO A 42 36.03 19.36 42.33
C PRO A 42 36.59 19.51 40.91
N VAL A 43 36.43 20.74 40.42
CA VAL A 43 37.18 21.37 39.33
C VAL A 43 38.57 21.76 39.84
N THR A 44 39.62 21.56 39.05
CA THR A 44 40.82 22.40 39.15
C THR A 44 41.29 22.85 37.77
N LYS A 45 41.98 23.98 37.82
CA LYS A 45 42.20 25.01 36.81
C LYS A 45 43.54 24.81 36.10
N GLU A 46 43.64 25.38 34.91
CA GLU A 46 44.83 25.97 34.26
C GLU A 46 46.16 25.20 34.24
N ASN A 47 46.70 24.97 33.04
CA ASN A 47 47.99 25.58 32.68
C ASN A 47 48.30 25.54 31.18
N ARG A 48 48.58 26.71 30.64
CA ARG A 48 49.17 26.97 29.32
C ARG A 48 50.67 26.67 29.39
N ARG A 49 51.18 25.77 28.55
CA ARG A 49 52.62 25.75 28.18
C ARG A 49 52.78 25.58 26.67
N ARG A 50 53.24 26.67 26.03
CA ARG A 50 53.94 26.62 24.74
C ARG A 50 55.35 26.13 25.02
N THR A 51 55.81 25.07 24.34
CA THR A 51 57.25 24.81 24.17
C THR A 51 57.54 24.11 22.85
N HIS A 52 58.28 24.84 22.01
CA HIS A 52 59.29 24.40 21.05
C HIS A 52 59.04 23.15 20.18
N PHE A 53 58.64 23.42 18.94
CA PHE A 53 58.68 22.49 17.81
C PHE A 53 60.14 22.31 17.36
N GLY A 54 60.81 21.28 17.87
CA GLY A 54 62.13 20.83 17.42
C GLY A 54 62.01 19.65 16.45
N ARG A 55 62.91 19.58 15.46
CA ARG A 55 62.99 18.64 14.31
C ARG A 55 62.85 17.13 14.61
N THR A 56 62.61 16.70 15.84
CA THR A 56 62.33 15.30 16.23
C THR A 56 60.86 14.88 16.04
N SER A 57 59.92 15.84 15.95
CA SER A 57 58.50 15.53 15.70
C SER A 57 58.23 14.99 14.29
N PHE A 58 59.01 15.39 13.29
CA PHE A 58 58.82 14.93 11.91
C PHE A 58 59.23 13.45 11.74
N LEU A 59 60.34 13.02 12.35
CA LEU A 59 60.74 11.60 12.36
C LEU A 59 59.76 10.74 13.15
N LYS A 60 59.20 11.23 14.26
CA LYS A 60 58.16 10.51 15.00
C LYS A 60 56.85 10.39 14.20
N LEU A 61 56.49 11.42 13.42
CA LEU A 61 55.33 11.37 12.53
C LEU A 61 55.54 10.39 11.35
N LEU A 62 56.75 10.35 10.80
CA LEU A 62 57.12 9.44 9.70
C LEU A 62 57.20 7.99 10.19
N ALA A 63 57.76 7.76 11.37
CA ALA A 63 57.74 6.44 12.01
C ALA A 63 56.31 6.01 12.40
N ALA A 64 55.48 6.92 12.92
CA ALA A 64 54.09 6.63 13.23
C ALA A 64 53.27 6.32 11.98
N THR A 65 53.46 7.05 10.88
CA THR A 65 52.80 6.77 9.60
C THR A 65 53.27 5.45 8.99
N LEU A 66 54.56 5.11 9.11
CA LEU A 66 55.09 3.83 8.64
C LEU A 66 54.58 2.65 9.48
N VAL A 67 54.46 2.82 10.81
CA VAL A 67 53.84 1.84 11.70
C VAL A 67 52.35 1.70 11.41
N VAL A 68 51.63 2.80 11.17
CA VAL A 68 50.22 2.75 10.76
C VAL A 68 50.07 2.05 9.41
N LEU A 69 50.94 2.29 8.43
CA LEU A 69 50.92 1.61 7.14
C LEU A 69 51.27 0.12 7.25
N LEU A 70 52.20 -0.26 8.12
CA LEU A 70 52.53 -1.66 8.40
C LEU A 70 51.40 -2.36 9.15
N LEU A 71 50.78 -1.72 10.14
CA LEU A 71 49.58 -2.23 10.80
C LEU A 71 48.40 -2.33 9.83
N PHE A 72 48.25 -1.38 8.90
CA PHE A 72 47.22 -1.42 7.87
C PHE A 72 47.47 -2.55 6.87
N ARG A 73 48.75 -2.81 6.52
CA ARG A 73 49.17 -3.93 5.66
C ARG A 73 48.95 -5.29 6.34
N GLU A 74 49.29 -5.43 7.62
CA GLU A 74 48.97 -6.65 8.40
C GLU A 74 47.46 -6.84 8.56
N LEU A 75 46.68 -5.75 8.70
CA LEU A 75 45.22 -5.78 8.71
C LEU A 75 44.61 -6.24 7.36
N LEU A 76 45.27 -5.92 6.25
CA LEU A 76 44.87 -6.26 4.89
C LEU A 76 45.30 -7.68 4.48
N CYS A 77 46.40 -8.20 5.03
CA CYS A 77 46.94 -9.53 4.68
C CYS A 77 46.37 -10.69 5.50
N TRP A 78 45.63 -10.45 6.60
CA TRP A 78 44.96 -11.49 7.39
C TRP A 78 43.59 -11.92 6.85
N THR A 79 43.36 -11.80 5.53
CA THR A 79 42.11 -12.25 4.91
C THR A 79 42.18 -13.72 4.49
N SER A 80 42.17 -14.62 5.47
CA SER A 80 41.73 -16.00 5.26
C SER A 80 40.51 -16.22 6.15
N ILE A 81 39.33 -16.03 5.56
CA ILE A 81 38.05 -16.28 6.22
C ILE A 81 37.82 -17.80 6.18
N ASN A 82 38.01 -18.48 7.30
CA ASN A 82 37.37 -19.78 7.54
C ASN A 82 36.05 -19.51 8.26
N VAL A 83 34.94 -19.66 7.55
CA VAL A 83 33.59 -19.68 8.16
C VAL A 83 33.30 -21.13 8.54
N ASP A 84 33.56 -21.50 9.78
CA ASP A 84 32.98 -22.74 10.33
C ASP A 84 31.49 -22.52 10.62
N SER A 85 30.68 -23.40 10.04
CA SER A 85 29.22 -23.34 10.00
C SER A 85 28.63 -24.30 11.04
N PRO A 86 27.57 -23.86 11.74
CA PRO A 86 26.38 -24.69 11.76
C PRO A 86 25.16 -23.81 11.43
N ASN A 87 24.46 -24.14 10.32
CA ASN A 87 23.15 -23.63 9.88
C ASN A 87 23.10 -22.52 8.82
N ALA A 88 24.20 -22.22 8.11
CA ALA A 88 24.06 -21.57 6.79
C ALA A 88 23.97 -22.66 5.71
N SER A 89 22.90 -22.67 4.93
CA SER A 89 22.78 -23.56 3.78
C SER A 89 23.90 -23.27 2.77
N LEU A 90 24.84 -24.20 2.65
CA LEU A 90 25.80 -24.23 1.55
C LEU A 90 25.04 -24.38 0.21
N PRO A 91 25.71 -24.13 -0.94
CA PRO A 91 25.12 -24.24 -2.28
C PRO A 91 24.37 -25.55 -2.61
N SER A 92 24.45 -26.58 -1.76
CA SER A 92 23.67 -27.81 -1.88
C SER A 92 22.15 -27.65 -1.70
N GLN A 93 21.64 -26.53 -1.17
CA GLN A 93 20.19 -26.25 -1.12
C GLN A 93 19.69 -25.27 -2.20
N ALA A 94 20.58 -24.71 -3.04
CA ALA A 94 20.27 -23.63 -3.98
C ALA A 94 19.31 -24.00 -5.14
N GLY A 95 18.79 -25.22 -5.19
CA GLY A 95 17.95 -25.72 -6.30
C GLY A 95 16.58 -26.26 -5.92
N VAL A 96 16.20 -26.31 -4.64
CA VAL A 96 14.95 -26.95 -4.20
C VAL A 96 13.81 -25.96 -3.97
N ALA A 97 14.13 -24.76 -3.44
CA ALA A 97 13.14 -23.73 -3.15
C ALA A 97 13.70 -22.32 -3.41
N PRO A 98 12.84 -21.34 -3.72
CA PRO A 98 13.22 -19.94 -3.80
C PRO A 98 13.73 -19.41 -2.45
N THR A 99 14.96 -18.92 -2.38
CA THR A 99 15.59 -18.46 -1.11
C THR A 99 16.78 -17.51 -1.37
N ALA A 100 17.19 -16.75 -0.36
CA ALA A 100 18.43 -15.97 -0.41
C ALA A 100 19.62 -16.85 -0.03
N VAL A 101 20.69 -16.84 -0.84
CA VAL A 101 21.86 -17.72 -0.68
C VAL A 101 23.18 -16.96 -0.71
N LEU A 102 24.22 -17.53 -0.10
CA LEU A 102 25.59 -17.02 -0.16
C LEU A 102 26.35 -17.67 -1.31
N VAL A 103 26.98 -16.86 -2.16
CA VAL A 103 27.73 -17.29 -3.35
C VAL A 103 29.09 -16.57 -3.38
N PRO A 104 30.20 -17.27 -3.68
CA PRO A 104 31.48 -16.61 -3.94
C PRO A 104 31.45 -15.87 -5.29
N ASP A 105 31.85 -14.60 -5.27
CA ASP A 105 32.09 -13.80 -6.47
C ASP A 105 33.31 -14.33 -7.25
N ALA A 106 33.52 -13.88 -8.49
CA ALA A 106 34.65 -14.22 -9.34
C ALA A 106 36.01 -13.92 -8.69
N THR A 107 36.06 -13.00 -7.73
CA THR A 107 37.26 -12.66 -6.94
C THR A 107 37.41 -13.46 -5.65
N GLY A 108 36.53 -14.44 -5.39
CA GLY A 108 36.52 -15.26 -4.17
C GLY A 108 35.86 -14.60 -2.95
N HIS A 109 35.25 -13.41 -3.10
CA HIS A 109 34.54 -12.75 -2.01
C HIS A 109 33.12 -13.31 -1.85
N THR A 110 32.72 -13.64 -0.63
CA THR A 110 31.34 -14.08 -0.35
C THR A 110 30.37 -12.92 -0.50
N ARG A 111 29.36 -13.09 -1.36
CA ARG A 111 28.22 -12.19 -1.56
C ARG A 111 26.92 -12.96 -1.36
N TRP A 112 25.82 -12.25 -1.19
CA TRP A 112 24.49 -12.86 -1.18
C TRP A 112 23.75 -12.58 -2.49
N THR A 113 22.91 -13.52 -2.91
CA THR A 113 22.04 -13.41 -4.10
C THR A 113 20.71 -14.07 -3.79
N VAL A 114 19.71 -13.82 -4.62
CA VAL A 114 18.45 -14.59 -4.62
C VAL A 114 18.59 -15.73 -5.62
N SER A 115 18.25 -16.96 -5.22
CA SER A 115 18.14 -18.12 -6.10
C SER A 115 16.67 -18.48 -6.28
N ILE A 116 16.17 -18.41 -7.52
CA ILE A 116 14.82 -18.86 -7.89
C ILE A 116 14.99 -20.02 -8.88
N PRO A 117 14.57 -21.24 -8.53
CA PRO A 117 14.63 -22.37 -9.45
C PRO A 117 13.82 -22.13 -10.73
N SER A 118 14.32 -22.57 -11.88
CA SER A 118 13.64 -22.39 -13.18
C SER A 118 12.31 -23.14 -13.30
N ASN A 119 12.08 -24.15 -12.44
CA ASN A 119 10.84 -24.92 -12.35
C ASN A 119 9.86 -24.37 -11.29
N SER A 120 10.18 -23.25 -10.63
CA SER A 120 9.27 -22.61 -9.68
C SER A 120 8.07 -21.99 -10.40
N SER A 121 6.93 -21.94 -9.71
CA SER A 121 5.76 -21.20 -10.20
C SER A 121 6.10 -19.71 -10.24
N PHE A 122 5.69 -19.01 -11.29
CA PHE A 122 5.79 -17.57 -11.33
C PHE A 122 4.39 -16.96 -11.52
N PRO A 123 4.04 -15.93 -10.75
CA PRO A 123 4.76 -15.35 -9.62
C PRO A 123 4.76 -16.32 -8.41
N LEU A 124 5.74 -16.17 -7.53
CA LEU A 124 5.78 -16.87 -6.24
C LEU A 124 4.64 -16.42 -5.31
N SER A 125 4.43 -17.15 -4.22
CA SER A 125 3.50 -16.73 -3.19
C SER A 125 4.01 -15.51 -2.41
N ASN A 126 3.10 -14.74 -1.81
CA ASN A 126 3.45 -13.60 -0.97
C ASN A 126 4.40 -13.98 0.17
N GLU A 127 4.14 -15.13 0.81
CA GLU A 127 4.96 -15.65 1.89
C GLU A 127 6.37 -15.92 1.40
N GLN A 128 6.52 -16.58 0.23
CA GLN A 128 7.82 -16.84 -0.39
C GLN A 128 8.57 -15.54 -0.71
N TYR A 129 7.90 -14.57 -1.36
CA TYR A 129 8.53 -13.28 -1.67
C TYR A 129 8.97 -12.53 -0.41
N SER A 130 8.13 -12.51 0.62
CA SER A 130 8.46 -11.86 1.90
C SER A 130 9.62 -12.57 2.62
N SER A 131 9.67 -13.91 2.57
CA SER A 131 10.74 -14.71 3.19
C SER A 131 12.08 -14.42 2.52
N ILE A 132 12.13 -14.40 1.18
CA ILE A 132 13.35 -14.07 0.41
C ILE A 132 13.92 -12.71 0.83
N CYS A 133 13.07 -11.71 0.97
CA CYS A 133 13.51 -10.36 1.37
C CYS A 133 14.03 -10.31 2.81
N HIS A 134 13.34 -10.94 3.77
CA HIS A 134 13.81 -11.02 5.15
C HIS A 134 15.13 -11.79 5.27
N GLU A 135 15.25 -12.94 4.60
CA GLU A 135 16.48 -13.73 4.56
C GLU A 135 17.63 -12.91 3.96
N GLY A 136 17.37 -12.18 2.87
CA GLY A 136 18.34 -11.28 2.25
C GLY A 136 18.85 -10.20 3.20
N GLU A 137 17.96 -9.57 3.99
CA GLU A 137 18.35 -8.59 5.01
C GLU A 137 19.24 -9.20 6.10
N VAL A 138 18.90 -10.40 6.58
CA VAL A 138 19.69 -11.14 7.58
C VAL A 138 21.08 -11.48 7.02
N LEU A 139 21.17 -11.94 5.77
CA LEU A 139 22.45 -12.24 5.13
C LEU A 139 23.29 -10.98 4.91
N ARG A 140 22.68 -9.91 4.44
CA ARG A 140 23.33 -8.59 4.27
C ARG A 140 23.92 -8.11 5.59
N GLU A 141 23.15 -8.13 6.67
CA GLU A 141 23.61 -7.70 7.98
C GLU A 141 24.76 -8.58 8.50
N LYS A 142 24.67 -9.90 8.29
CA LYS A 142 25.74 -10.84 8.66
C LYS A 142 27.04 -10.54 7.91
N LEU A 143 26.98 -10.28 6.60
CA LEU A 143 28.16 -9.93 5.79
C LEU A 143 28.74 -8.58 6.18
N ALA A 144 27.90 -7.59 6.49
CA ALA A 144 28.34 -6.29 6.99
C ALA A 144 29.05 -6.38 8.34
N ARG A 145 28.51 -7.14 9.29
CA ARG A 145 29.13 -7.35 10.61
C ARG A 145 30.46 -8.10 10.51
N ASN A 146 30.57 -9.07 9.61
CA ASN A 146 31.77 -9.91 9.50
C ASN A 146 32.91 -9.24 8.71
N SER A 147 32.63 -8.22 7.92
CA SER A 147 33.65 -7.45 7.20
C SER A 147 33.98 -6.13 7.93
N ARG A 148 35.25 -5.92 8.32
CA ARG A 148 35.69 -4.62 8.90
C ARG A 148 35.51 -3.47 7.92
N ILE A 149 35.77 -3.73 6.63
CA ILE A 149 35.48 -2.81 5.52
C ILE A 149 33.96 -2.65 5.35
N GLY A 150 33.22 -3.73 5.54
CA GLY A 150 31.75 -3.76 5.55
C GLY A 150 31.17 -2.81 6.59
N ARG A 151 31.59 -2.87 7.85
CA ARG A 151 31.12 -1.95 8.91
C ARG A 151 31.40 -0.48 8.60
N LEU A 152 32.58 -0.17 8.05
CA LEU A 152 32.96 1.20 7.71
C LEU A 152 32.15 1.72 6.52
N ARG A 153 31.96 0.88 5.48
CA ARG A 153 31.15 1.21 4.29
C ARG A 153 29.67 1.28 4.61
N ASP A 154 29.16 0.41 5.47
CA ASP A 154 27.77 0.44 5.94
C ASP A 154 27.47 1.76 6.61
N PHE A 155 28.28 2.14 7.60
CA PHE A 155 28.09 3.37 8.34
C PHE A 155 28.08 4.63 7.44
N GLN A 156 28.86 4.63 6.35
CA GLN A 156 28.93 5.75 5.40
C GLN A 156 27.87 5.70 4.28
N ARG A 157 27.31 4.54 3.94
CA ARG A 157 26.41 4.36 2.78
C ARG A 157 24.95 4.08 3.14
N HIS A 158 24.63 3.82 4.41
CA HIS A 158 23.28 3.48 4.92
C HIS A 158 22.24 4.62 4.93
N ARG A 159 22.38 5.66 4.11
CA ARG A 159 21.57 6.88 4.29
C ARG A 159 20.68 7.28 3.12
N GLY A 160 20.59 6.47 2.07
CA GLY A 160 19.79 6.83 0.89
C GLY A 160 19.01 5.67 0.31
N TYR A 161 17.89 5.99 -0.33
CA TYR A 161 17.06 5.02 -1.04
C TYR A 161 17.82 4.29 -2.14
N TYR A 162 18.71 5.00 -2.85
CA TYR A 162 19.55 4.48 -3.93
C TYR A 162 20.90 3.92 -3.46
N ALA A 163 21.08 3.69 -2.16
CA ALA A 163 22.33 3.15 -1.64
C ALA A 163 22.56 1.73 -2.17
N LYS A 164 23.66 1.55 -2.91
CA LYS A 164 24.02 0.23 -3.44
C LYS A 164 24.54 -0.69 -2.33
N ASP A 165 23.91 -1.85 -2.21
CA ASP A 165 24.41 -2.94 -1.38
C ASP A 165 25.61 -3.59 -2.07
N TRP A 166 26.78 -3.40 -1.46
CA TRP A 166 28.06 -3.92 -1.95
C TRP A 166 28.18 -5.44 -1.75
N SER A 167 27.37 -6.02 -0.86
CA SER A 167 27.39 -7.44 -0.52
C SER A 167 26.46 -8.28 -1.39
N TYR A 168 25.63 -7.65 -2.22
CA TYR A 168 24.69 -8.30 -3.13
C TYR A 168 25.33 -8.60 -4.49
N LEU A 169 24.91 -9.71 -5.10
CA LEU A 169 25.21 -10.13 -6.46
C LEU A 169 23.89 -10.39 -7.20
N ASP A 170 23.76 -9.90 -8.43
CA ASP A 170 22.51 -10.01 -9.19
C ASP A 170 22.27 -11.44 -9.70
N ALA A 171 21.03 -11.91 -9.65
CA ALA A 171 20.64 -13.25 -10.09
C ALA A 171 20.97 -13.53 -11.56
N ALA A 172 20.94 -12.51 -12.43
CA ALA A 172 21.30 -12.65 -13.84
C ALA A 172 22.82 -12.82 -14.05
N GLU A 173 23.65 -12.44 -13.07
CA GLU A 173 25.11 -12.58 -13.17
C GLU A 173 25.59 -13.96 -12.71
N THR A 174 24.87 -14.61 -11.79
CA THR A 174 25.23 -15.95 -11.30
C THR A 174 24.97 -17.07 -12.32
N SER A 175 23.96 -16.90 -13.19
CA SER A 175 23.63 -17.85 -14.26
C SER A 175 24.57 -17.77 -15.48
N SER A 176 25.42 -16.75 -15.56
CA SER A 176 26.31 -16.48 -16.71
C SER A 176 27.56 -17.37 -16.81
N SER A 177 27.63 -18.47 -16.05
CA SER A 177 28.65 -19.52 -16.19
C SER A 177 28.37 -20.52 -17.33
N ILE A 178 27.32 -20.28 -18.13
CA ILE A 178 27.05 -21.01 -19.38
C ILE A 178 27.54 -20.15 -20.56
N PRO A 179 28.44 -20.65 -21.43
CA PRO A 179 29.02 -19.84 -22.50
C PRO A 179 27.92 -19.35 -23.44
N ALA A 180 28.03 -18.07 -23.82
CA ALA A 180 27.15 -17.35 -24.70
C ALA A 180 26.94 -18.10 -26.03
N ALA A 181 25.87 -18.89 -26.10
CA ALA A 181 25.29 -19.30 -27.35
C ALA A 181 24.56 -18.07 -27.92
N SER A 182 25.19 -17.47 -28.92
CA SER A 182 24.69 -16.40 -29.76
C SER A 182 23.23 -16.61 -30.16
N ASN A 183 22.34 -15.78 -29.63
CA ASN A 183 21.25 -15.14 -30.37
C ASN A 183 20.85 -13.90 -29.57
N GLN A 184 20.77 -12.75 -30.27
CA GLN A 184 20.37 -11.46 -29.71
C GLN A 184 18.92 -11.54 -29.20
N SER A 185 18.72 -12.07 -27.99
CA SER A 185 17.46 -11.87 -27.29
C SER A 185 17.41 -10.39 -26.91
N ASN A 186 16.46 -9.65 -27.47
CA ASN A 186 16.20 -8.23 -27.14
C ASN A 186 15.60 -8.10 -25.73
N THR A 187 16.23 -8.72 -24.73
CA THR A 187 15.79 -8.71 -23.34
C THR A 187 16.10 -7.35 -22.74
N CYS A 188 15.16 -6.81 -21.98
CA CYS A 188 15.34 -5.52 -21.32
C CYS A 188 16.60 -5.51 -20.44
N SER A 189 17.34 -4.40 -20.41
CA SER A 189 18.53 -4.27 -19.54
C SER A 189 18.16 -4.19 -18.06
N THR A 190 17.05 -3.50 -17.78
CA THR A 190 16.50 -3.30 -16.44
C THR A 190 14.99 -3.27 -16.54
N SER A 191 14.30 -3.94 -15.63
CA SER A 191 12.85 -3.98 -15.60
C SER A 191 12.29 -3.89 -14.19
N LEU A 192 11.01 -3.52 -14.12
CA LEU A 192 10.18 -3.54 -12.93
C LEU A 192 8.89 -4.28 -13.29
N THR A 193 8.62 -5.39 -12.61
CA THR A 193 7.42 -6.19 -12.80
C THR A 193 6.54 -6.06 -11.55
N VAL A 194 5.29 -5.66 -11.72
CA VAL A 194 4.31 -5.64 -10.63
C VAL A 194 3.51 -6.93 -10.67
N ALA A 195 3.58 -7.73 -9.61
CA ALA A 195 2.70 -8.86 -9.39
C ALA A 195 1.45 -8.40 -8.63
N LEU A 196 0.32 -8.40 -9.32
CA LEU A 196 -0.98 -8.15 -8.73
C LEU A 196 -1.40 -9.37 -7.91
N ASP A 197 -1.75 -9.11 -6.67
CA ASP A 197 -1.90 -10.14 -5.66
C ASP A 197 -3.37 -10.54 -5.45
N SER A 198 -3.54 -11.64 -4.74
CA SER A 198 -4.80 -12.20 -4.25
C SER A 198 -5.50 -11.34 -3.18
N ASP A 199 -4.99 -10.17 -2.77
CA ASP A 199 -5.67 -9.23 -1.85
C ASP A 199 -7.01 -8.76 -2.43
N ALA A 200 -8.06 -8.78 -1.60
CA ALA A 200 -9.39 -8.31 -1.92
C ALA A 200 -9.44 -6.80 -2.18
N SER A 201 -8.41 -6.02 -1.80
CA SER A 201 -8.41 -4.58 -2.02
C SER A 201 -8.03 -4.17 -3.45
N PHE A 202 -9.03 -3.91 -4.29
CA PHE A 202 -8.82 -3.37 -5.63
C PHE A 202 -8.08 -2.04 -5.60
N GLY A 203 -8.50 -1.11 -4.73
CA GLY A 203 -7.91 0.22 -4.62
C GLY A 203 -6.43 0.19 -4.20
N LYS A 204 -6.04 -0.68 -3.27
CA LYS A 204 -4.61 -0.83 -2.92
C LYS A 204 -3.80 -1.38 -4.10
N SER A 205 -4.38 -2.34 -4.84
CA SER A 205 -3.75 -2.87 -6.06
C SER A 205 -3.49 -1.77 -7.09
N LEU A 206 -4.46 -0.87 -7.32
CA LEU A 206 -4.29 0.28 -8.21
C LEU A 206 -3.22 1.26 -7.75
N LEU A 207 -3.22 1.63 -6.46
CA LEU A 207 -2.19 2.53 -5.91
C LEU A 207 -0.79 1.93 -6.04
N LEU A 208 -0.64 0.64 -5.71
CA LEU A 208 0.63 -0.07 -5.88
C LEU A 208 1.07 -0.09 -7.35
N LEU A 209 0.15 -0.43 -8.26
CA LEU A 209 0.42 -0.48 -9.69
C LEU A 209 0.87 0.87 -10.25
N TRP A 210 0.12 1.94 -9.95
CA TRP A 210 0.42 3.27 -10.46
C TRP A 210 1.71 3.84 -9.88
N LEU A 211 1.96 3.63 -8.58
CA LEU A 211 3.19 4.09 -7.95
C LEU A 211 4.40 3.36 -8.52
N SER A 212 4.30 2.03 -8.69
CA SER A 212 5.35 1.21 -9.28
C SER A 212 5.65 1.58 -10.73
N TYR A 213 4.62 1.92 -11.51
CA TYR A 213 4.79 2.43 -12.86
C TYR A 213 5.50 3.79 -12.89
N GLY A 214 5.06 4.72 -12.02
CA GLY A 214 5.69 6.02 -11.89
C GLY A 214 7.16 5.90 -11.48
N LEU A 215 7.48 4.99 -10.56
CA LEU A 215 8.85 4.67 -10.17
C LEU A 215 9.65 4.05 -11.32
N ALA A 216 9.07 3.10 -12.06
CA ALA A 216 9.72 2.49 -13.22
C ALA A 216 10.09 3.55 -14.28
N LYS A 217 9.17 4.47 -14.58
CA LYS A 217 9.44 5.61 -15.47
C LYS A 217 10.51 6.53 -14.93
N HIS A 218 10.46 6.86 -13.64
CA HIS A 218 11.45 7.70 -12.99
C HIS A 218 12.87 7.08 -13.07
N GLU A 219 12.98 5.75 -12.95
CA GLU A 219 14.25 5.02 -13.00
C GLU A 219 14.67 4.57 -14.41
N GLY A 220 13.83 4.76 -15.43
CA GLY A 220 14.10 4.27 -16.79
C GLY A 220 14.06 2.74 -16.91
N ARG A 221 13.25 2.06 -16.10
CA ARG A 221 13.06 0.60 -16.14
C ARG A 221 11.91 0.22 -17.08
N ALA A 222 12.08 -0.88 -17.82
CA ALA A 222 10.99 -1.48 -18.57
C ALA A 222 9.89 -1.98 -17.61
N PHE A 223 8.62 -1.68 -17.89
CA PHE A 223 7.52 -2.00 -16.98
C PHE A 223 6.67 -3.17 -17.45
N PHE A 224 6.38 -4.10 -16.55
CA PHE A 224 5.53 -5.27 -16.81
C PHE A 224 4.50 -5.47 -15.68
N VAL A 225 3.36 -6.06 -16.03
CA VAL A 225 2.29 -6.42 -15.08
C VAL A 225 2.08 -7.93 -15.17
N ASP A 226 2.10 -8.58 -14.01
CA ASP A 226 1.67 -9.96 -13.84
C ASP A 226 0.36 -9.97 -13.05
N ASP A 227 -0.70 -10.50 -13.67
CA ASP A 227 -2.07 -10.56 -13.13
C ASP A 227 -2.53 -11.99 -12.84
N THR A 228 -1.63 -12.96 -12.92
CA THR A 228 -1.96 -14.40 -12.86
C THR A 228 -2.63 -14.81 -11.54
N ARG A 229 -2.29 -14.14 -10.43
CA ARG A 229 -2.85 -14.39 -9.09
C ARG A 229 -3.76 -13.26 -8.62
N TRP A 230 -4.13 -12.32 -9.50
CA TRP A 230 -4.92 -11.17 -9.10
C TRP A 230 -6.34 -11.60 -8.70
N ALA A 231 -6.80 -11.13 -7.54
CA ALA A 231 -8.10 -11.53 -6.99
C ALA A 231 -9.30 -11.21 -7.91
N TYR A 232 -9.10 -10.28 -8.84
CA TYR A 232 -10.10 -9.75 -9.76
C TYR A 232 -9.97 -10.30 -11.19
N GLY A 233 -9.04 -11.24 -11.45
CA GLY A 233 -8.88 -11.85 -12.77
C GLY A 233 -7.85 -11.13 -13.62
N GLU A 234 -8.09 -11.05 -14.93
CA GLU A 234 -7.11 -10.53 -15.90
C GLU A 234 -7.16 -9.00 -16.02
N TYR A 235 -6.00 -8.34 -15.95
CA TYR A 235 -5.81 -6.90 -16.14
C TYR A 235 -6.45 -6.39 -17.43
N ARG A 236 -6.28 -7.14 -18.52
CA ARG A 236 -6.77 -6.78 -19.86
C ARG A 236 -8.28 -6.71 -19.99
N LYS A 237 -9.04 -7.32 -19.05
CA LYS A 237 -10.51 -7.21 -19.01
C LYS A 237 -10.97 -5.82 -18.57
N TYR A 238 -10.12 -5.09 -17.86
CA TYR A 238 -10.42 -3.78 -17.30
C TYR A 238 -9.73 -2.65 -18.05
N PHE A 239 -8.46 -2.86 -18.41
CA PHE A 239 -7.59 -1.80 -18.88
C PHE A 239 -6.89 -2.16 -20.19
N VAL A 240 -6.55 -1.12 -20.94
CA VAL A 240 -5.60 -1.23 -22.05
C VAL A 240 -4.25 -1.69 -21.49
N PRO A 241 -3.52 -2.62 -22.15
CA PRO A 241 -2.18 -3.02 -21.72
C PRO A 241 -1.24 -1.82 -21.51
N PRO A 242 -0.24 -1.93 -20.62
CA PRO A 242 0.77 -0.90 -20.45
C PRO A 242 1.47 -0.57 -21.78
N PRO A 243 2.03 0.65 -21.93
CA PRO A 243 2.77 1.03 -23.14
C PRO A 243 3.87 0.01 -23.50
N ASP A 244 4.15 -0.13 -24.78
CA ASP A 244 5.22 -1.03 -25.25
C ASP A 244 6.59 -0.58 -24.71
N GLN A 245 7.47 -1.54 -24.45
CA GLN A 245 8.78 -1.35 -23.83
C GLN A 245 9.94 -1.53 -24.81
N ASP A 246 9.65 -1.84 -26.08
CA ASP A 246 10.64 -2.12 -27.14
C ASP A 246 11.64 -3.24 -26.80
N CYS A 247 11.34 -4.06 -25.78
CA CYS A 247 12.18 -5.15 -25.30
C CYS A 247 11.32 -6.29 -24.71
N THR A 248 11.89 -7.50 -24.68
CA THR A 248 11.23 -8.68 -24.12
C THR A 248 11.46 -8.79 -22.62
N PRO A 249 10.48 -9.29 -21.85
CA PRO A 249 10.63 -9.49 -20.42
C PRO A 249 11.77 -10.48 -20.13
N PRO A 250 12.51 -10.29 -19.02
CA PRO A 250 13.55 -11.21 -18.60
C PRO A 250 12.98 -12.59 -18.20
N PRO A 251 13.82 -13.64 -18.19
CA PRO A 251 13.43 -14.93 -17.63
C PRO A 251 12.92 -14.80 -16.19
N MET A 252 11.86 -15.53 -15.84
CA MET A 252 11.17 -15.43 -14.54
C MET A 252 12.11 -15.61 -13.34
N HIS A 253 13.10 -16.50 -13.44
CA HIS A 253 14.07 -16.75 -12.37
C HIS A 253 15.12 -15.64 -12.18
N HIS A 254 15.18 -14.67 -13.09
CA HIS A 254 16.00 -13.45 -12.92
C HIS A 254 15.21 -12.30 -12.27
N ILE A 255 13.89 -12.40 -12.16
CA ILE A 255 13.03 -11.37 -11.56
C ILE A 255 12.97 -11.61 -10.05
N VAL A 256 13.53 -10.69 -9.27
CA VAL A 256 13.70 -10.86 -7.81
C VAL A 256 13.01 -9.76 -7.02
N PRO A 257 12.46 -10.05 -5.83
CA PRO A 257 11.72 -9.05 -5.05
C PRO A 257 12.62 -8.04 -4.33
N CYS A 258 13.87 -8.43 -4.04
CA CYS A 258 14.82 -7.67 -3.24
C CYS A 258 16.25 -7.99 -3.69
N PRO A 259 17.20 -7.07 -3.51
CA PRO A 259 17.06 -5.69 -3.06
C PRO A 259 16.66 -4.73 -4.19
N HIS A 260 16.30 -3.48 -3.88
CA HIS A 260 15.87 -2.46 -4.86
C HIS A 260 16.82 -2.28 -6.05
N GLN A 261 18.13 -2.44 -5.82
CA GLN A 261 19.16 -2.31 -6.87
C GLN A 261 19.19 -3.44 -7.90
N ALA A 262 18.41 -4.51 -7.74
CA ALA A 262 18.35 -5.62 -8.69
C ALA A 262 17.95 -5.13 -10.09
N LYS A 263 18.54 -5.72 -11.14
CA LYS A 263 18.27 -5.34 -12.54
C LYS A 263 16.80 -5.58 -12.92
N HIS A 264 16.24 -6.70 -12.48
CA HIS A 264 14.84 -7.07 -12.72
C HIS A 264 14.12 -7.17 -11.38
N LEU A 265 13.48 -6.06 -11.00
CA LEU A 265 12.82 -5.94 -9.71
C LEU A 265 11.36 -6.40 -9.80
N LEU A 266 10.94 -7.24 -8.87
CA LEU A 266 9.53 -7.54 -8.66
C LEU A 266 8.97 -6.68 -7.52
N ILE A 267 7.78 -6.13 -7.71
CA ILE A 267 7.00 -5.51 -6.65
C ILE A 267 5.65 -6.20 -6.52
N SER A 268 5.28 -6.57 -5.30
CA SER A 268 3.99 -7.12 -4.93
C SER A 268 3.49 -6.48 -3.64
N ALA A 269 2.24 -6.73 -3.25
CA ALA A 269 1.72 -6.23 -1.97
C ALA A 269 2.59 -6.67 -0.79
N ALA A 270 3.13 -7.90 -0.82
CA ALA A 270 4.02 -8.43 0.20
C ALA A 270 5.37 -7.72 0.25
N THR A 271 5.91 -7.28 -0.90
CA THR A 271 7.26 -6.72 -1.01
C THR A 271 7.31 -5.20 -1.07
N ALA A 272 6.15 -4.55 -1.17
CA ALA A 272 6.00 -3.11 -1.28
C ALA A 272 6.72 -2.34 -0.17
N GLN A 273 6.85 -2.88 1.05
CA GLN A 273 7.54 -2.21 2.15
C GLN A 273 9.06 -2.05 1.93
N TRP A 274 9.70 -2.93 1.17
CA TRP A 274 11.14 -2.82 0.87
C TRP A 274 11.40 -1.77 -0.22
N THR A 275 10.46 -1.59 -1.14
CA THR A 275 10.59 -0.61 -2.24
C THR A 275 9.97 0.76 -1.91
N PHE A 276 8.87 0.81 -1.17
CA PHE A 276 8.13 2.03 -0.80
C PHE A 276 8.14 2.29 0.71
N GLY A 277 9.17 1.80 1.40
CA GLY A 277 9.35 1.96 2.84
C GLY A 277 9.84 3.35 3.27
N SER A 278 10.38 3.41 4.48
CA SER A 278 10.86 4.67 5.08
C SER A 278 11.96 5.37 4.28
N LEU A 279 12.83 4.61 3.59
CA LEU A 279 13.87 5.17 2.73
C LEU A 279 13.28 5.84 1.47
N PHE A 280 12.24 5.26 0.89
CA PHE A 280 11.51 5.85 -0.24
C PHE A 280 10.83 7.15 0.18
N GLU A 281 10.13 7.12 1.31
CA GLU A 281 9.52 8.33 1.89
C GLU A 281 10.59 9.38 2.19
N GLN A 282 11.73 9.00 2.76
CA GLN A 282 12.80 9.97 3.00
C GLN A 282 13.34 10.58 1.70
N GLU A 283 13.45 9.81 0.62
CA GLU A 283 13.93 10.32 -0.67
C GLU A 283 12.91 11.26 -1.32
N PHE A 284 11.63 10.86 -1.37
CA PHE A 284 10.62 11.52 -2.20
C PHE A 284 9.62 12.39 -1.43
N ALA A 285 9.56 12.29 -0.11
CA ALA A 285 8.71 13.14 0.75
C ALA A 285 9.49 14.31 1.38
N SER A 286 10.81 14.39 1.21
CA SER A 286 11.67 15.36 1.91
C SER A 286 11.55 16.80 1.41
N GLY A 287 10.89 17.63 2.21
CA GLY A 287 11.00 19.09 2.20
C GLY A 287 10.12 19.71 3.29
N HIS A 288 10.70 20.49 4.22
CA HIS A 288 10.02 21.11 5.37
C HIS A 288 8.96 22.19 5.03
N ARG A 289 8.32 22.13 3.87
CA ARG A 289 7.32 23.12 3.41
C ARG A 289 6.15 22.43 2.74
N ALA A 290 5.01 23.11 2.73
CA ALA A 290 3.74 22.65 2.15
C ALA A 290 3.97 21.98 0.79
N GLY A 291 3.79 20.65 0.73
CA GLY A 291 4.17 19.84 -0.44
C GLY A 291 4.83 18.48 -0.16
N HIS A 292 4.85 18.02 1.10
CA HIS A 292 5.52 16.80 1.59
C HIS A 292 5.27 15.49 0.81
N SER A 293 4.34 15.43 -0.14
CA SER A 293 4.08 14.20 -0.93
C SER A 293 3.97 14.46 -2.43
N ARG A 294 4.41 15.63 -2.92
CA ARG A 294 4.23 16.00 -4.33
C ARG A 294 4.98 15.07 -5.30
N PRO A 295 6.26 14.70 -5.09
CA PRO A 295 6.96 13.79 -6.02
C PRO A 295 6.29 12.41 -6.09
N ILE A 296 5.89 11.87 -4.94
CA ILE A 296 5.16 10.60 -4.87
C ILE A 296 3.80 10.71 -5.57
N PHE A 297 3.08 11.82 -5.35
CA PHE A 297 1.84 12.11 -6.04
C PHE A 297 2.03 12.16 -7.56
N ASP A 298 3.11 12.79 -8.05
CA ASP A 298 3.40 12.90 -9.49
C ASP A 298 3.68 11.54 -10.12
N MET A 299 4.40 10.65 -9.42
CA MET A 299 4.59 9.27 -9.86
C MET A 299 3.24 8.54 -9.99
N LEU A 300 2.38 8.63 -8.97
CA LEU A 300 1.04 8.06 -8.99
C LEU A 300 0.16 8.65 -10.08
N ARG A 301 0.22 9.96 -10.29
CA ARG A 301 -0.53 10.67 -11.33
C ARG A 301 -0.12 10.19 -12.72
N THR A 302 1.18 9.99 -12.93
CA THR A 302 1.73 9.43 -14.18
C THR A 302 1.18 8.01 -14.40
N GLY A 303 1.23 7.15 -13.37
CA GLY A 303 0.65 5.80 -13.44
C GLY A 303 -0.85 5.80 -13.73
N TYR A 304 -1.61 6.67 -13.09
CA TYR A 304 -3.03 6.86 -13.36
C TYR A 304 -3.28 7.23 -14.83
N GLN A 305 -2.60 8.26 -15.35
CA GLN A 305 -2.83 8.77 -16.70
C GLN A 305 -2.49 7.73 -17.78
N ASP A 306 -1.46 6.94 -17.56
CA ASP A 306 -1.00 5.97 -18.56
C ASP A 306 -1.73 4.63 -18.49
N LEU A 307 -2.05 4.15 -17.28
CA LEU A 307 -2.58 2.81 -17.04
C LEU A 307 -4.09 2.76 -16.79
N PHE A 308 -4.73 3.84 -16.33
CA PHE A 308 -6.19 3.85 -16.09
C PHE A 308 -6.95 4.21 -17.36
N LYS A 309 -6.92 3.30 -18.33
CA LYS A 309 -7.67 3.42 -19.60
C LYS A 309 -8.64 2.26 -19.71
N LEU A 310 -9.89 2.50 -19.30
CA LEU A 310 -10.94 1.48 -19.36
C LEU A 310 -11.14 0.99 -20.80
N VAL A 311 -11.57 -0.26 -20.94
CA VAL A 311 -11.83 -0.90 -22.25
C VAL A 311 -13.31 -1.21 -22.46
N GLY A 312 -13.68 -1.44 -23.73
CA GLY A 312 -15.00 -1.97 -24.11
C GLY A 312 -16.17 -1.05 -23.73
N GLU A 313 -17.29 -1.67 -23.35
CA GLU A 313 -18.54 -0.96 -23.06
C GLU A 313 -18.48 -0.12 -21.78
N ASP A 314 -17.62 -0.49 -20.82
CA ASP A 314 -17.49 0.24 -19.56
C ASP A 314 -16.82 1.61 -19.78
N ALA A 315 -15.84 1.66 -20.68
CA ALA A 315 -15.23 2.92 -21.11
C ALA A 315 -16.25 3.86 -21.76
N ALA A 316 -17.04 3.34 -22.72
CA ALA A 316 -18.06 4.11 -23.40
C ALA A 316 -19.15 4.61 -22.43
N TYR A 317 -19.57 3.76 -21.48
CA TYR A 317 -20.55 4.13 -20.47
C TYR A 317 -20.02 5.21 -19.52
N ALA A 318 -18.80 5.06 -18.98
CA ALA A 318 -18.21 6.04 -18.08
C ALA A 318 -18.03 7.41 -18.76
N GLN A 319 -17.61 7.43 -20.02
CA GLN A 319 -17.49 8.64 -20.82
C GLN A 319 -18.84 9.32 -21.05
N ALA A 320 -19.85 8.57 -21.50
CA ALA A 320 -21.19 9.09 -21.72
C ALA A 320 -21.80 9.65 -20.41
N ARG A 321 -21.73 8.88 -19.32
CA ARG A 321 -22.23 9.30 -18.01
C ARG A 321 -21.57 10.57 -17.50
N THR A 322 -20.24 10.67 -17.65
CA THR A 322 -19.49 11.88 -17.27
C THR A 322 -19.89 13.08 -18.10
N ALA A 323 -20.05 12.91 -19.43
CA ALA A 323 -20.44 13.97 -20.33
C ALA A 323 -21.86 14.49 -20.01
N ASP A 324 -22.81 13.59 -19.77
CA ASP A 324 -24.18 13.94 -19.40
C ASP A 324 -24.23 14.76 -18.09
N LEU A 325 -23.51 14.30 -17.06
CA LEU A 325 -23.44 14.97 -15.77
C LEU A 325 -22.81 16.36 -15.88
N ARG A 326 -21.73 16.49 -16.64
CA ARG A 326 -21.07 17.78 -16.87
C ARG A 326 -21.92 18.72 -17.72
N ALA A 327 -22.61 18.23 -18.74
CA ALA A 327 -23.51 19.03 -19.56
C ALA A 327 -24.68 19.57 -18.70
N ALA A 328 -25.25 18.73 -17.84
CA ALA A 328 -26.30 19.12 -16.91
C ALA A 328 -25.81 20.18 -15.91
N ALA A 329 -24.64 19.99 -15.30
CA ALA A 329 -24.05 20.97 -14.38
C ALA A 329 -23.72 22.30 -15.07
N SER A 330 -23.09 22.23 -16.26
CA SER A 330 -22.74 23.42 -17.06
C SER A 330 -23.98 24.23 -17.46
N SER A 331 -25.10 23.56 -17.79
CA SER A 331 -26.36 24.23 -18.15
C SER A 331 -26.97 25.05 -17.01
N ARG A 332 -26.62 24.72 -15.76
CA ARG A 332 -27.03 25.43 -14.54
C ARG A 332 -25.95 26.35 -13.98
N GLY A 333 -24.76 26.38 -14.60
CA GLY A 333 -23.60 27.10 -14.05
C GLY A 333 -23.08 26.51 -12.73
N GLU A 334 -23.33 25.21 -12.49
CA GLU A 334 -22.95 24.51 -11.27
C GLU A 334 -21.64 23.71 -11.46
N SER A 335 -20.91 23.52 -10.37
CA SER A 335 -19.79 22.57 -10.31
C SER A 335 -20.27 21.16 -9.99
N VAL A 336 -19.59 20.14 -10.52
CA VAL A 336 -19.87 18.73 -10.22
C VAL A 336 -19.12 18.35 -8.95
N MET A 337 -19.85 18.00 -7.89
CA MET A 337 -19.25 17.52 -6.65
C MET A 337 -19.40 16.01 -6.49
N ALA A 338 -18.37 15.39 -5.91
CA ALA A 338 -18.32 13.97 -5.61
C ALA A 338 -18.31 13.73 -4.09
N MET A 339 -18.92 12.63 -3.68
CA MET A 339 -18.85 12.08 -2.35
C MET A 339 -18.60 10.58 -2.45
N HIS A 340 -17.64 10.08 -1.68
CA HIS A 340 -17.37 8.65 -1.57
C HIS A 340 -17.41 8.23 -0.11
N ILE A 341 -18.34 7.34 0.23
CA ILE A 341 -18.49 6.80 1.58
C ILE A 341 -18.02 5.34 1.57
N ARG A 342 -17.09 5.01 2.48
CA ARG A 342 -16.63 3.64 2.71
C ARG A 342 -17.27 3.12 4.00
N ARG A 343 -17.90 1.95 3.93
CA ARG A 343 -18.37 1.15 5.06
C ARG A 343 -17.59 -0.15 5.14
N GLY A 344 -18.19 -1.26 5.54
CA GLY A 344 -17.64 -2.60 5.47
C GLY A 344 -16.48 -2.87 6.43
N ASP A 345 -15.49 -3.61 5.96
CA ASP A 345 -14.34 -4.01 6.79
C ASP A 345 -13.32 -2.90 7.11
N LEU A 346 -13.44 -1.71 6.50
CA LEU A 346 -12.53 -0.58 6.75
C LEU A 346 -13.15 0.45 7.67
N HIS A 347 -12.36 0.88 8.66
CA HIS A 347 -12.75 1.86 9.65
C HIS A 347 -11.85 3.12 9.58
N PRO A 348 -12.34 4.28 10.06
CA PRO A 348 -11.59 5.54 10.08
C PRO A 348 -10.31 5.46 10.90
N HIS A 349 -9.35 6.34 10.60
CA HIS A 349 -8.13 6.49 11.40
C HIS A 349 -8.37 7.26 12.70
N GLU A 350 -9.39 8.13 12.73
CA GLU A 350 -9.75 8.85 13.94
C GLU A 350 -10.12 7.86 15.07
N HIS A 351 -9.38 7.94 16.18
CA HIS A 351 -9.52 6.98 17.27
C HIS A 351 -10.95 6.89 17.82
N GLN A 352 -11.69 8.00 17.86
CA GLN A 352 -13.08 8.02 18.36
C GLN A 352 -14.01 7.11 17.55
N TYR A 353 -13.70 6.92 16.27
CA TYR A 353 -14.47 6.10 15.34
C TYR A 353 -13.68 4.86 14.90
N SER A 354 -12.57 4.48 15.54
CA SER A 354 -11.76 3.35 15.04
C SER A 354 -12.49 1.99 15.11
N GLY A 355 -13.56 1.90 15.91
CA GLY A 355 -14.45 0.73 15.99
C GLY A 355 -15.84 0.95 15.42
N ASP A 356 -16.08 2.07 14.72
CA ASP A 356 -17.37 2.41 14.12
C ASP A 356 -17.15 3.18 12.80
N TYR A 357 -18.22 3.62 12.14
CA TYR A 357 -18.14 4.41 10.94
C TYR A 357 -18.22 5.91 11.23
N LEU A 358 -17.65 6.73 10.33
CA LEU A 358 -17.86 8.18 10.40
C LEU A 358 -19.34 8.52 10.19
N PRO A 359 -19.90 9.45 11.01
CA PRO A 359 -21.27 9.94 10.85
C PRO A 359 -21.53 10.51 9.45
N LEU A 360 -22.71 10.24 8.90
CA LEU A 360 -23.12 10.69 7.56
C LEU A 360 -23.23 12.22 7.50
N GLU A 361 -23.61 12.82 8.62
CA GLU A 361 -23.72 14.26 8.82
C GLU A 361 -22.38 14.96 8.58
N ARG A 362 -21.26 14.29 8.88
CA ARG A 362 -19.92 14.85 8.65
C ARG A 362 -19.63 14.95 7.15
N TYR A 363 -19.93 13.91 6.38
CA TYR A 363 -19.78 13.95 4.91
C TYR A 363 -20.67 15.04 4.30
N ALA A 364 -21.94 15.12 4.74
CA ALA A 364 -22.87 16.12 4.26
C ALA A 364 -22.43 17.56 4.58
N ALA A 365 -21.93 17.81 5.80
CA ALA A 365 -21.44 19.13 6.21
C ALA A 365 -20.23 19.57 5.37
N HIS A 366 -19.28 18.67 5.11
CA HIS A 366 -18.13 18.95 4.25
C HIS A 366 -18.52 19.13 2.78
N ALA A 367 -19.52 18.40 2.29
CA ALA A 367 -20.05 18.61 0.94
C ALA A 367 -20.70 19.99 0.78
N LYS A 368 -21.46 20.47 1.78
CA LYS A 368 -22.00 21.84 1.77
C LYS A 368 -20.90 22.89 1.80
N THR A 369 -19.88 22.67 2.62
CA THR A 369 -18.72 23.58 2.68
C THR A 369 -17.98 23.65 1.35
N LEU A 370 -17.75 22.49 0.73
CA LEU A 370 -17.14 22.40 -0.59
C LEU A 370 -18.00 23.10 -1.65
N TYR A 371 -19.31 22.89 -1.62
CA TYR A 371 -20.26 23.58 -2.50
C TYR A 371 -20.11 25.09 -2.41
N HIS A 372 -20.19 25.66 -1.21
CA HIS A 372 -20.04 27.11 -1.02
C HIS A 372 -18.67 27.62 -1.49
N SER A 373 -17.60 26.84 -1.30
CA SER A 373 -16.26 27.23 -1.77
C SER A 373 -16.13 27.25 -3.29
N LEU A 374 -16.80 26.34 -3.99
CA LEU A 374 -16.84 26.28 -5.45
C LEU A 374 -17.78 27.36 -6.00
N ALA A 375 -18.94 27.52 -5.35
CA ALA A 375 -19.93 28.54 -5.69
C ALA A 375 -19.35 29.95 -5.55
N ALA A 376 -18.55 30.26 -4.52
CA ALA A 376 -17.93 31.58 -4.36
C ALA A 376 -17.02 32.00 -5.53
N ASN A 377 -16.47 31.04 -6.28
CA ASN A 377 -15.65 31.30 -7.46
C ASN A 377 -16.48 31.46 -8.75
N THR A 378 -17.79 31.22 -8.67
CA THR A 378 -18.73 31.31 -9.79
C THR A 378 -19.85 32.29 -9.45
N SER A 379 -20.35 33.06 -10.41
CA SER A 379 -21.54 33.90 -10.19
C SER A 379 -22.84 33.07 -10.20
N ALA A 380 -22.85 31.95 -9.47
CA ALA A 380 -23.98 31.04 -9.36
C ALA A 380 -25.02 31.62 -8.40
N SER A 381 -26.31 31.54 -8.76
CA SER A 381 -27.43 32.00 -7.95
C SER A 381 -27.60 31.14 -6.70
N ASP A 382 -27.83 31.76 -5.54
CA ASP A 382 -28.07 31.09 -4.23
C ASP A 382 -29.24 30.09 -4.22
N ASP A 383 -30.13 30.13 -5.23
CA ASP A 383 -31.36 29.32 -5.31
C ASP A 383 -31.20 28.03 -6.15
N ALA A 384 -29.98 27.71 -6.61
CA ALA A 384 -29.72 26.53 -7.43
C ALA A 384 -29.56 25.26 -6.57
N GLN A 385 -30.36 24.23 -6.87
CA GLN A 385 -30.33 22.95 -6.17
C GLN A 385 -29.14 22.09 -6.64
N ALA A 386 -27.99 22.27 -5.99
CA ALA A 386 -26.75 21.61 -6.37
C ALA A 386 -26.81 20.08 -6.18
N SER A 387 -26.26 19.35 -7.15
CA SER A 387 -26.18 17.89 -7.13
C SER A 387 -24.82 17.38 -6.64
N VAL A 388 -24.84 16.35 -5.79
CA VAL A 388 -23.66 15.59 -5.35
C VAL A 388 -23.75 14.16 -5.86
N LEU A 389 -22.70 13.71 -6.55
CA LEU A 389 -22.55 12.32 -6.98
C LEU A 389 -22.04 11.48 -5.82
N LEU A 390 -22.75 10.40 -5.47
CA LEU A 390 -22.40 9.53 -4.35
C LEU A 390 -22.10 8.09 -4.79
N ALA A 391 -20.89 7.62 -4.49
CA ALA A 391 -20.56 6.20 -4.50
C ALA A 391 -20.37 5.67 -3.07
N SER A 392 -20.76 4.42 -2.89
CA SER A 392 -20.60 3.69 -1.64
C SER A 392 -20.58 2.20 -1.92
N ASP A 393 -19.81 1.48 -1.12
CA ASP A 393 -19.80 0.03 -1.08
C ASP A 393 -21.00 -0.55 -0.32
N ASP A 394 -21.71 0.28 0.45
CA ASP A 394 -23.02 -0.06 1.02
C ASP A 394 -24.14 0.38 0.05
N PRO A 395 -24.93 -0.55 -0.53
CA PRO A 395 -25.96 -0.24 -1.52
C PRO A 395 -27.15 0.57 -0.96
N ASP A 396 -27.41 0.48 0.36
CA ASP A 396 -28.58 1.09 1.02
C ASP A 396 -28.32 2.53 1.47
N ILE A 397 -27.05 2.97 1.47
CA ILE A 397 -26.68 4.29 2.00
C ILE A 397 -27.39 5.43 1.26
N LEU A 398 -27.65 5.27 -0.04
CA LEU A 398 -28.35 6.25 -0.87
C LEU A 398 -29.82 6.44 -0.45
N GLN A 399 -30.42 5.44 0.18
CA GLN A 399 -31.81 5.48 0.64
C GLN A 399 -31.91 5.91 2.12
N SER A 400 -30.77 6.14 2.77
CA SER A 400 -30.76 6.50 4.19
C SER A 400 -31.37 7.89 4.41
N SER A 401 -32.34 7.96 5.33
CA SER A 401 -32.99 9.21 5.71
C SER A 401 -32.03 10.16 6.43
N SER A 402 -31.10 9.62 7.24
CA SER A 402 -30.04 10.41 7.90
C SER A 402 -29.19 11.17 6.88
N LEU A 403 -28.67 10.51 5.84
CA LEU A 403 -27.87 11.19 4.82
C LEU A 403 -28.70 12.20 4.03
N THR A 404 -29.92 11.83 3.63
CA THR A 404 -30.81 12.71 2.85
C THR A 404 -31.16 13.98 3.63
N HIS A 405 -31.50 13.86 4.91
CA HIS A 405 -31.77 15.00 5.78
C HIS A 405 -30.51 15.83 6.04
N ALA A 406 -29.38 15.18 6.30
CA ALA A 406 -28.13 15.88 6.56
C ALA A 406 -27.61 16.64 5.34
N ALA A 407 -27.78 16.10 4.12
CA ALA A 407 -27.31 16.70 2.88
C ALA A 407 -28.19 17.84 2.37
N SER A 408 -29.47 17.90 2.75
CA SER A 408 -30.40 18.96 2.34
C SER A 408 -29.80 20.38 2.50
N PRO A 409 -29.81 21.24 1.46
CA PRO A 409 -30.60 21.14 0.22
C PRO A 409 -29.95 20.38 -0.95
N LEU A 410 -28.77 19.76 -0.76
CA LEU A 410 -28.05 19.07 -1.84
C LEU A 410 -28.82 17.85 -2.34
N MET A 411 -28.93 17.69 -3.66
CA MET A 411 -29.49 16.49 -4.28
C MET A 411 -28.43 15.41 -4.43
N ILE A 412 -28.60 14.29 -3.75
CA ILE A 412 -27.72 13.13 -3.88
C ILE A 412 -28.15 12.33 -5.12
N GLN A 413 -27.19 12.05 -6.00
CA GLN A 413 -27.38 11.23 -7.18
C GLN A 413 -26.38 10.08 -7.18
N ARG A 414 -26.80 8.91 -7.66
CA ARG A 414 -25.88 7.78 -7.82
C ARG A 414 -24.89 8.06 -8.95
N VAL A 415 -23.64 7.64 -8.76
CA VAL A 415 -22.57 7.79 -9.76
C VAL A 415 -22.91 7.04 -11.05
N GLN A 416 -23.21 5.76 -10.90
CA GLN A 416 -23.56 4.85 -11.99
C GLN A 416 -24.64 3.88 -11.55
N GLU A 417 -25.40 3.38 -12.51
CA GLU A 417 -26.52 2.46 -12.29
C GLU A 417 -26.33 1.12 -13.01
N ARG A 418 -25.19 0.95 -13.70
CA ARG A 418 -24.92 -0.17 -14.62
C ARG A 418 -24.63 -1.47 -13.88
N ILE A 419 -23.82 -1.41 -12.82
CA ILE A 419 -23.46 -2.58 -12.01
C ILE A 419 -23.66 -2.21 -10.55
N GLN A 420 -24.64 -2.84 -9.89
CA GLN A 420 -24.98 -2.53 -8.51
C GLN A 420 -24.73 -3.74 -7.62
N LEU A 421 -24.18 -3.48 -6.44
CA LEU A 421 -24.07 -4.49 -5.39
C LEU A 421 -25.48 -4.87 -4.92
N ALA A 422 -25.75 -6.16 -4.82
CA ALA A 422 -27.07 -6.64 -4.47
C ALA A 422 -27.33 -6.54 -2.96
N THR A 423 -28.54 -6.11 -2.61
CA THR A 423 -29.08 -6.25 -1.26
C THR A 423 -29.69 -7.63 -1.09
N LYS A 424 -29.62 -8.20 0.11
CA LYS A 424 -30.36 -9.37 0.57
C LYS A 424 -31.82 -9.30 0.17
N ALA A 425 -32.50 -8.16 0.37
CA ALA A 425 -33.90 -8.00 -0.05
C ALA A 425 -34.09 -8.20 -1.56
N THR A 426 -33.14 -7.74 -2.38
CA THR A 426 -33.14 -8.00 -3.83
C THR A 426 -32.88 -9.47 -4.13
N LEU A 427 -31.90 -10.08 -3.45
CA LEU A 427 -31.53 -11.48 -3.63
C LEU A 427 -32.65 -12.44 -3.23
N ASP A 428 -33.31 -12.22 -2.10
CA ASP A 428 -34.46 -13.00 -1.64
C ASP A 428 -35.62 -12.94 -2.62
N ARG A 429 -35.77 -11.81 -3.35
CA ARG A 429 -36.79 -11.67 -4.39
C ARG A 429 -36.41 -12.37 -5.70
N THR A 430 -35.13 -12.34 -6.09
CA THR A 430 -34.68 -12.85 -7.40
C THR A 430 -34.21 -14.30 -7.36
N SER A 431 -33.77 -14.77 -6.20
CA SER A 431 -33.21 -16.10 -5.95
C SER A 431 -33.51 -16.51 -4.50
N PRO A 432 -34.78 -16.78 -4.17
CA PRO A 432 -35.18 -17.15 -2.81
C PRO A 432 -34.48 -18.45 -2.38
N VAL A 433 -33.98 -18.46 -1.14
CA VAL A 433 -33.47 -19.69 -0.51
C VAL A 433 -34.65 -20.48 0.02
N GLU A 434 -34.98 -21.57 -0.65
CA GLU A 434 -36.03 -22.47 -0.19
C GLU A 434 -35.51 -23.34 0.98
N PRO A 435 -36.24 -23.41 2.12
CA PRO A 435 -35.85 -24.28 3.21
C PRO A 435 -35.92 -25.74 2.78
N PHE A 436 -34.80 -26.47 2.90
CA PHE A 436 -34.77 -27.89 2.58
C PHE A 436 -35.40 -28.70 3.72
N ARG A 437 -36.55 -29.33 3.44
CA ARG A 437 -37.21 -30.30 4.33
C ARG A 437 -37.26 -31.66 3.64
N GLU A 438 -36.76 -32.70 4.31
CA GLU A 438 -36.89 -34.06 3.81
C GLU A 438 -38.36 -34.53 3.94
N PRO A 439 -38.92 -35.27 2.96
CA PRO A 439 -40.28 -35.77 3.05
C PRO A 439 -40.48 -36.63 4.31
N GLY A 440 -41.32 -36.17 5.24
CA GLY A 440 -41.59 -36.86 6.52
C GLY A 440 -40.73 -36.41 7.70
N SER A 441 -39.81 -35.46 7.54
CA SER A 441 -39.03 -34.91 8.67
C SER A 441 -39.74 -33.72 9.34
N ALA A 442 -39.82 -33.73 10.67
CA ALA A 442 -40.21 -32.57 11.46
C ALA A 442 -39.14 -31.46 11.41
N TYR A 443 -37.88 -31.84 11.13
CA TYR A 443 -36.72 -30.95 11.11
C TYR A 443 -36.56 -30.29 9.74
N VAL A 444 -36.30 -28.98 9.77
CA VAL A 444 -35.84 -28.19 8.61
C VAL A 444 -34.31 -28.16 8.68
N LYS A 445 -33.64 -28.57 7.61
CA LYS A 445 -32.18 -28.43 7.53
C LYS A 445 -31.85 -26.95 7.45
N HIS A 446 -30.90 -26.49 8.26
CA HIS A 446 -30.40 -25.12 8.14
C HIS A 446 -29.76 -24.96 6.74
N VAL A 447 -30.35 -24.08 5.93
CA VAL A 447 -29.81 -23.66 4.63
C VAL A 447 -29.30 -22.24 4.84
N ASP A 448 -28.08 -21.93 4.41
CA ASP A 448 -27.55 -20.59 4.63
C ASP A 448 -28.42 -19.57 3.89
N GLU A 449 -28.77 -18.49 4.59
CA GLU A 449 -29.55 -17.40 4.03
C GLU A 449 -28.75 -16.62 2.97
N ASN A 450 -29.46 -15.93 2.08
CA ASN A 450 -28.81 -14.98 1.17
C ASN A 450 -28.12 -13.88 1.99
N SER A 451 -26.88 -13.59 1.61
CA SER A 451 -26.08 -12.49 2.17
C SER A 451 -25.89 -11.44 1.08
N GLY A 452 -26.42 -10.23 1.31
CA GLY A 452 -26.16 -9.09 0.44
C GLY A 452 -24.93 -8.30 0.90
N TRP A 453 -24.71 -7.15 0.25
CA TRP A 453 -23.63 -6.22 0.58
C TRP A 453 -24.05 -5.16 1.62
N GLU A 454 -25.09 -5.44 2.41
CA GLU A 454 -25.53 -4.54 3.49
C GLU A 454 -24.38 -4.24 4.44
N GLY A 455 -24.22 -2.96 4.77
CA GLY A 455 -23.15 -2.52 5.64
C GLY A 455 -21.78 -2.45 4.97
N GLY A 456 -21.65 -2.75 3.68
CA GLY A 456 -20.48 -2.44 2.85
C GLY A 456 -19.67 -3.62 2.35
N PHE A 457 -18.49 -3.33 1.81
CA PHE A 457 -17.57 -4.33 1.28
C PHE A 457 -16.81 -5.03 2.41
N PHE A 458 -16.94 -6.35 2.48
CA PHE A 458 -16.16 -7.22 3.34
C PHE A 458 -15.34 -8.19 2.49
N SER A 459 -14.03 -8.23 2.73
CA SER A 459 -13.11 -9.16 2.05
C SER A 459 -13.56 -10.62 2.15
N ALA A 460 -14.09 -11.06 3.29
CA ALA A 460 -14.61 -12.42 3.46
C ALA A 460 -15.78 -12.74 2.52
N LEU A 461 -16.72 -11.80 2.34
CA LEU A 461 -17.83 -11.94 1.38
C LEU A 461 -17.33 -11.93 -0.06
N PHE A 462 -16.36 -11.08 -0.38
CA PHE A 462 -15.73 -11.06 -1.68
C PHE A 462 -15.08 -12.40 -2.05
N TYR A 463 -14.35 -13.03 -1.12
CA TYR A 463 -13.74 -14.33 -1.36
C TYR A 463 -14.77 -15.47 -1.40
N SER A 464 -15.91 -15.32 -0.74
CA SER A 464 -16.97 -16.34 -0.79
C SER A 464 -17.73 -16.35 -2.12
N LEU A 465 -17.72 -15.27 -2.92
CA LEU A 465 -18.40 -15.16 -4.21
C LEU A 465 -18.18 -16.37 -5.15
N GLY A 466 -19.26 -16.87 -5.75
CA GLY A 466 -19.32 -18.04 -6.63
C GLY A 466 -18.99 -19.41 -5.99
N ASN A 467 -18.71 -19.49 -4.69
CA ASN A 467 -18.59 -20.76 -3.97
C ASN A 467 -19.97 -21.32 -3.63
N ALA A 468 -20.65 -21.92 -4.61
CA ALA A 468 -21.84 -22.72 -4.33
C ALA A 468 -21.47 -23.85 -3.35
N GLN A 469 -22.12 -23.84 -2.18
CA GLN A 469 -21.86 -24.66 -1.00
C GLN A 469 -21.50 -26.14 -1.25
N SER A 470 -20.46 -26.56 -0.54
CA SER A 470 -20.39 -27.82 0.22
C SER A 470 -20.36 -29.18 -0.49
N ARG A 471 -20.83 -29.36 -1.73
CA ARG A 471 -20.72 -30.67 -2.43
C ARG A 471 -19.38 -30.86 -3.16
N THR A 472 -18.70 -29.75 -3.47
CA THR A 472 -17.44 -29.77 -4.22
C THR A 472 -16.23 -29.83 -3.27
N LEU A 473 -16.27 -29.16 -2.12
CA LEU A 473 -15.18 -29.19 -1.11
C LEU A 473 -14.98 -30.60 -0.53
N GLU A 474 -16.05 -31.37 -0.33
CA GLU A 474 -15.99 -32.76 0.13
C GLU A 474 -15.37 -33.70 -0.94
N ARG A 475 -15.49 -33.34 -2.23
CA ARG A 475 -14.92 -34.07 -3.36
C ARG A 475 -13.49 -33.60 -3.71
N LEU A 476 -13.15 -32.35 -3.41
CA LEU A 476 -11.83 -31.73 -3.62
C LEU A 476 -10.80 -32.09 -2.55
N ASN A 477 -11.25 -32.43 -1.33
CA ASN A 477 -10.37 -32.97 -0.27
C ASN A 477 -9.74 -34.33 -0.62
N GLN A 478 -10.01 -34.89 -1.80
CA GLN A 478 -9.41 -36.12 -2.33
C GLN A 478 -8.38 -35.89 -3.44
N LEU A 479 -8.11 -34.65 -3.89
CA LEU A 479 -7.10 -34.36 -4.93
C LEU A 479 -6.11 -33.25 -4.52
N PRO A 480 -4.81 -33.54 -4.36
CA PRO A 480 -3.82 -32.61 -3.81
C PRO A 480 -3.34 -31.52 -4.79
N THR A 481 -3.95 -31.33 -5.97
CA THR A 481 -3.42 -30.46 -7.04
C THR A 481 -4.38 -29.37 -7.56
N LEU A 482 -5.59 -29.23 -7.00
CA LEU A 482 -6.62 -28.29 -7.49
C LEU A 482 -6.99 -27.17 -6.48
N ALA A 483 -6.27 -27.07 -5.36
CA ALA A 483 -6.65 -26.19 -4.24
C ALA A 483 -6.57 -24.67 -4.53
N ASP A 484 -5.89 -24.25 -5.60
CA ASP A 484 -5.63 -22.82 -5.88
C ASP A 484 -6.44 -22.23 -7.06
N ALA A 485 -7.20 -23.04 -7.80
CA ALA A 485 -7.94 -22.54 -8.96
C ALA A 485 -9.33 -22.04 -8.56
N VAL A 486 -9.52 -20.72 -8.55
CA VAL A 486 -10.83 -20.10 -8.31
C VAL A 486 -11.80 -20.52 -9.42
N PRO A 487 -13.02 -21.02 -9.10
CA PRO A 487 -13.99 -21.41 -10.13
C PRO A 487 -14.28 -20.27 -11.11
N ALA A 488 -14.45 -20.59 -12.40
CA ALA A 488 -14.66 -19.57 -13.43
C ALA A 488 -15.88 -18.67 -13.16
N GLU A 489 -16.94 -19.22 -12.57
CA GLU A 489 -18.12 -18.44 -12.18
C GLU A 489 -17.80 -17.48 -11.02
N ALA A 490 -17.06 -17.93 -10.00
CA ALA A 490 -16.57 -17.09 -8.92
C ALA A 490 -15.70 -15.94 -9.44
N MET A 491 -14.80 -16.22 -10.38
CA MET A 491 -13.99 -15.19 -11.02
C MET A 491 -14.83 -14.17 -11.78
N ARG A 492 -15.87 -14.58 -12.52
CA ARG A 492 -16.78 -13.64 -13.20
C ARG A 492 -17.52 -12.72 -12.22
N MET A 493 -17.93 -13.24 -11.06
CA MET A 493 -18.62 -12.46 -10.04
C MET A 493 -17.66 -11.43 -9.41
N ARG A 494 -16.43 -11.85 -9.07
CA ARG A 494 -15.37 -10.95 -8.60
C ARG A 494 -15.03 -9.90 -9.66
N GLU A 495 -15.03 -10.30 -10.92
CA GLU A 495 -14.75 -9.41 -12.04
C GLU A 495 -15.76 -8.25 -12.09
N LEU A 496 -17.05 -8.56 -11.92
CA LEU A 496 -18.13 -7.57 -11.89
C LEU A 496 -18.04 -6.62 -10.70
N VAL A 497 -17.62 -7.08 -9.52
CA VAL A 497 -17.33 -6.19 -8.37
C VAL A 497 -16.22 -5.20 -8.71
N GLY A 498 -15.12 -5.68 -9.33
CA GLY A 498 -14.04 -4.81 -9.79
C GLY A 498 -14.52 -3.79 -10.83
N ARG A 499 -15.37 -4.20 -11.79
CA ARG A 499 -15.94 -3.31 -12.81
C ARG A 499 -16.81 -2.21 -12.20
N ALA A 500 -17.66 -2.56 -11.24
CA ALA A 500 -18.50 -1.59 -10.52
C ALA A 500 -17.64 -0.52 -9.84
N TYR A 501 -16.61 -0.96 -9.10
CA TYR A 501 -15.66 -0.08 -8.42
C TYR A 501 -14.94 0.89 -9.38
N LEU A 502 -14.53 0.40 -10.55
CA LEU A 502 -13.88 1.22 -11.57
C LEU A 502 -14.80 2.24 -12.23
N LEU A 503 -16.06 1.86 -12.48
CA LEU A 503 -17.06 2.79 -13.02
C LEU A 503 -17.35 3.91 -12.02
N ASP A 504 -17.46 3.59 -10.73
CA ASP A 504 -17.62 4.59 -9.67
C ASP A 504 -16.44 5.57 -9.67
N LEU A 505 -15.20 5.07 -9.65
CA LEU A 505 -14.00 5.89 -9.67
C LEU A 505 -13.89 6.73 -10.95
N ALA A 506 -14.16 6.15 -12.12
CA ALA A 506 -14.02 6.82 -13.41
C ALA A 506 -14.92 8.04 -13.54
N VAL A 507 -16.13 7.98 -12.99
CA VAL A 507 -17.07 9.10 -13.00
C VAL A 507 -16.79 10.07 -11.84
N LEU A 508 -16.53 9.58 -10.62
CA LEU A 508 -16.21 10.46 -9.48
C LEU A 508 -14.90 11.24 -9.70
N GLY A 509 -13.89 10.64 -10.30
CA GLY A 509 -12.60 11.29 -10.58
C GLY A 509 -12.69 12.42 -11.61
N GLN A 510 -13.86 12.64 -12.21
CA GLN A 510 -14.14 13.72 -13.15
C GLN A 510 -14.89 14.91 -12.50
N SER A 511 -15.10 14.87 -11.18
CA SER A 511 -15.70 15.98 -10.44
C SER A 511 -14.74 17.15 -10.22
N ASP A 512 -15.29 18.32 -9.92
CA ASP A 512 -14.54 19.54 -9.57
C ASP A 512 -14.01 19.50 -8.13
N GLY A 513 -14.61 18.66 -7.27
CA GLY A 513 -14.15 18.40 -5.92
C GLY A 513 -14.75 17.09 -5.38
N VAL A 514 -14.14 16.55 -4.32
CA VAL A 514 -14.50 15.27 -3.74
C VAL A 514 -14.41 15.29 -2.22
N VAL A 515 -15.43 14.72 -1.57
CA VAL A 515 -15.49 14.53 -0.12
C VAL A 515 -15.41 13.03 0.18
N CYS A 516 -14.42 12.61 0.97
CA CYS A 516 -14.20 11.21 1.29
C CYS A 516 -13.34 11.03 2.56
N ALA A 517 -13.20 9.79 3.04
CA ALA A 517 -12.31 9.46 4.16
C ALA A 517 -11.02 8.78 3.67
N VAL A 518 -9.86 9.33 4.04
CA VAL A 518 -8.53 8.90 3.56
C VAL A 518 -8.17 7.46 3.94
N SER A 519 -8.79 6.90 4.98
CA SER A 519 -8.68 5.48 5.35
C SER A 519 -9.02 4.55 4.18
N SER A 520 -9.94 4.97 3.31
CA SER A 520 -10.26 4.26 2.08
C SER A 520 -9.22 4.50 0.98
N ALA A 521 -8.76 3.42 0.34
CA ALA A 521 -7.95 3.51 -0.88
C ALA A 521 -8.65 4.29 -2.00
N ALA A 522 -9.99 4.20 -2.08
CA ALA A 522 -10.78 4.96 -3.05
C ALA A 522 -10.60 6.48 -2.85
N CYS A 523 -10.60 6.96 -1.61
CA CYS A 523 -10.41 8.38 -1.33
C CYS A 523 -9.02 8.87 -1.74
N ARG A 524 -7.99 8.06 -1.48
CA ARG A 524 -6.60 8.33 -1.91
C ARG A 524 -6.48 8.37 -3.43
N ILE A 525 -7.08 7.40 -4.12
CA ILE A 525 -7.17 7.34 -5.59
C ILE A 525 -7.88 8.57 -6.14
N LEU A 526 -9.03 8.94 -5.58
CA LEU A 526 -9.79 10.11 -6.04
C LEU A 526 -8.95 11.38 -5.92
N GLY A 527 -8.15 11.52 -4.85
CA GLY A 527 -7.15 12.59 -4.74
C GLY A 527 -6.16 12.63 -5.92
N VAL A 528 -5.67 11.47 -6.35
CA VAL A 528 -4.82 11.36 -7.56
C VAL A 528 -5.61 11.75 -8.82
N MET A 529 -6.86 11.30 -8.96
CA MET A 529 -7.69 11.51 -10.15
C MET A 529 -8.15 12.97 -10.32
N VAL A 530 -8.53 13.67 -9.24
CA VAL A 530 -8.89 15.10 -9.30
C VAL A 530 -7.65 16.00 -9.46
N GLY A 531 -6.46 15.49 -9.11
CA GLY A 531 -5.19 16.16 -9.33
C GLY A 531 -4.67 16.94 -8.12
N TRP A 532 -3.38 17.28 -8.15
CA TRP A 532 -2.72 17.89 -7.01
C TRP A 532 -3.27 19.27 -6.67
N ASP A 533 -3.67 20.07 -7.67
CA ASP A 533 -4.21 21.40 -7.42
C ASP A 533 -5.52 21.29 -6.63
N ALA A 534 -6.36 20.29 -6.93
CA ALA A 534 -7.54 20.00 -6.11
C ALA A 534 -7.18 19.59 -4.67
N VAL A 535 -6.10 18.83 -4.47
CA VAL A 535 -5.61 18.48 -3.12
C VAL A 535 -5.08 19.71 -2.37
N LYS A 536 -4.30 20.55 -3.04
CA LYS A 536 -3.69 21.75 -2.46
C LYS A 536 -4.72 22.82 -2.13
N ASP A 537 -5.70 23.00 -3.01
CA ASP A 537 -6.73 24.04 -2.90
C ASP A 537 -7.91 23.61 -2.02
N GLY A 538 -7.85 22.42 -1.40
CA GLY A 538 -8.90 21.92 -0.51
C GLY A 538 -10.16 21.44 -1.22
N ARG A 539 -10.10 21.17 -2.53
CA ARG A 539 -11.19 20.55 -3.31
C ARG A 539 -11.24 19.03 -3.14
N TRP A 540 -10.14 18.40 -2.70
CA TRP A 540 -10.15 17.06 -2.11
C TRP A 540 -10.24 17.19 -0.59
N VAL A 541 -11.37 16.77 -0.02
CA VAL A 541 -11.70 16.96 1.40
C VAL A 541 -11.68 15.62 2.13
N ASN A 542 -10.72 15.48 3.05
CA ASN A 542 -10.65 14.35 3.97
C ASN A 542 -11.52 14.60 5.21
N VAL A 543 -12.55 13.77 5.43
CA VAL A 543 -13.47 13.88 6.58
C VAL A 543 -13.09 13.04 7.81
N ASP A 544 -11.97 12.33 7.73
CA ASP A 544 -11.41 11.53 8.82
C ASP A 544 -10.66 12.44 9.82
N ASP A 545 -9.47 12.07 10.28
CA ASP A 545 -8.69 12.78 11.28
C ASP A 545 -7.90 14.02 10.79
N GLY A 546 -8.25 14.59 9.63
CA GLY A 546 -7.64 15.80 9.09
C GLY A 546 -6.20 15.64 8.61
N ARG A 547 -5.71 14.41 8.40
CA ARG A 547 -4.41 14.18 7.74
C ARG A 547 -4.38 14.63 6.30
N SER A 548 -3.21 15.08 5.87
CA SER A 548 -2.94 15.41 4.46
C SER A 548 -3.03 14.15 3.61
N TRP A 549 -3.22 14.35 2.30
CA TRP A 549 -3.15 13.27 1.34
C TRP A 549 -1.80 12.54 1.44
N SER A 550 -1.83 11.20 1.45
CA SER A 550 -0.68 10.33 1.23
C SER A 550 -1.14 9.07 0.49
N TRP A 551 -0.22 8.42 -0.21
CA TRP A 551 -0.55 7.24 -0.99
C TRP A 551 -0.87 6.01 -0.13
N ASP A 552 -0.31 5.92 1.07
CA ASP A 552 -0.44 4.79 2.01
C ASP A 552 -1.48 5.04 3.12
N GLY A 553 -2.04 6.25 3.18
CA GLY A 553 -2.96 6.70 4.23
C GLY A 553 -2.29 7.15 5.53
N ARG A 554 -0.96 7.11 5.65
CA ARG A 554 -0.19 7.51 6.86
C ARG A 554 0.27 8.97 6.88
N GLY A 555 -0.33 9.83 6.05
CA GLY A 555 -0.03 11.26 6.02
C GLY A 555 -0.06 11.91 7.41
N ARG A 556 0.79 12.91 7.64
CA ARG A 556 0.82 13.62 8.93
C ARG A 556 -0.31 14.67 8.98
N GLY A 557 -1.01 14.71 10.11
CA GLY A 557 -2.06 15.69 10.41
C GLY A 557 -1.55 17.13 10.50
N ILE A 558 -2.34 18.09 10.02
CA ILE A 558 -2.10 19.53 10.26
C ILE A 558 -2.15 19.83 11.77
N ILE A 559 -2.96 19.08 12.54
CA ILE A 559 -3.08 19.23 14.00
C ILE A 559 -1.76 18.93 14.73
N ALA A 560 -0.89 18.06 14.16
CA ALA A 560 0.43 17.79 14.74
C ALA A 560 1.38 18.99 14.64
N LEU A 561 1.15 19.93 13.73
CA LEU A 561 1.91 21.19 13.64
C LEU A 561 1.41 22.24 14.65
N CYS A 562 0.11 22.28 14.95
CA CYS A 562 -0.42 23.18 15.98
C CYS A 562 -0.07 22.75 17.41
N GLN A 563 0.01 21.44 17.70
CA GLN A 563 0.46 20.98 19.03
C GLN A 563 1.95 21.26 19.30
N ALA A 564 2.77 21.44 18.26
CA ALA A 564 4.18 21.85 18.40
C ALA A 564 4.36 23.38 18.53
N PHE A 565 3.39 24.18 18.08
CA PHE A 565 3.49 25.66 18.05
C PHE A 565 2.53 26.41 18.98
N CYS A 566 1.54 25.74 19.58
CA CYS A 566 0.61 26.34 20.54
C CYS A 566 0.74 25.67 21.92
N ALA A 567 1.89 25.83 22.56
CA ALA A 567 1.97 25.83 24.02
C ALA A 567 1.88 27.30 24.48
N PRO A 568 0.73 27.76 25.02
CA PRO A 568 0.62 29.13 25.49
C PRO A 568 1.39 29.33 26.79
N HIS A 569 2.38 30.21 26.69
CA HIS A 569 3.17 30.77 27.78
C HIS A 569 2.32 31.75 28.61
N LEU A 570 1.24 31.30 29.27
CA LEU A 570 0.39 32.17 30.10
C LEU A 570 -0.22 31.38 31.26
N TYR A 571 0.37 31.51 32.46
CA TYR A 571 -0.26 31.64 33.79
C TYR A 571 0.69 31.16 34.91
N ARG A 572 1.55 32.05 35.41
CA ARG A 572 1.95 32.06 36.84
C ARG A 572 2.63 33.38 37.24
N SER A 573 1.85 34.45 37.26
CA SER A 573 2.12 35.61 38.12
C SER A 573 0.87 35.83 38.95
N SER A 574 0.91 35.35 40.21
CA SER A 574 0.12 35.78 41.38
C SER A 574 0.27 34.73 42.48
N GLN A 575 1.46 34.64 43.09
CA GLN A 575 1.54 34.13 44.47
C GLN A 575 1.13 35.28 45.38
N ILE A 576 -0.12 35.23 45.83
CA ILE A 576 -0.56 35.96 47.02
C ILE A 576 0.15 35.32 48.21
N LEU A 577 0.75 36.20 49.01
CA LEU A 577 1.42 35.92 50.27
C LEU A 577 0.61 34.97 51.17
N GLY A 578 1.30 33.93 51.67
CA GLY A 578 0.99 33.35 52.96
C GLY A 578 1.71 34.14 54.05
N ILE A 579 0.98 34.52 55.09
CA ILE A 579 1.51 34.82 56.41
C ILE A 579 0.70 33.95 57.39
N SER A 580 1.42 33.04 58.03
CA SER A 580 1.41 32.71 59.47
C SER A 580 0.07 32.44 60.16
N HIS A 581 -0.05 31.37 60.95
CA HIS A 581 1.02 30.68 61.67
C HIS A 581 1.69 29.49 60.99
#